data_AF-A0A976GTU2-F1
#
_entry.id   AF-A0A976GTU2-F1
#
_cell.length_a   1.000
_cell.length_b   1.000
_cell.length_c   1.000
_cell.angle_alpha   90.00
_cell.angle_beta   90.00
_cell.angle_gamma   90.00
#
_symmetry.space_group_name_H-M   'P 1'
#
loop_
_entity.id
_entity.type
_entity.pdbx_description
1 polymer ?
#
loop_
_entity_poly.entity_id
_entity_poly.type
_entity_poly.pdbx_seq_one_letter_code
_entity_poly.pdbx_strand_id
1 'polypeptide(L)'
;MAFDKINPKVVSKSFAIGGNPLGLLVAQNFEDILLRELEQFERLLSEPNNLKQIDDFLKRWILPQIQGKYPTIERILRRFGETGDWTVADTEIIALLNKGVDRYRFDSSRVDGSGPHGVRAPIPEDREIHLIFRGVAGGANFAWFARLVGLGNFENLPNASRHMNHYLENSGQPLTIDMNEFMKVSSVKKNVEKAVEEAKKIIARSRKDSKNLRPNTLISGVRKSDRIRKEESVDWFFAVGDYSYWWQADPLTGEITVQIRDQYNWDQGKDVNILGITIKDEVLGSLHQAGLAQEYQVKGEYKSRI
;
A
#
# COMPACT_ATOMS: atom_id res chain seq x y z
N MET A 1 23.94 31.06 5.25
CA MET A 1 23.50 31.41 3.88
C MET A 1 22.08 30.88 3.73
N ALA A 2 21.07 31.67 4.10
CA ALA A 2 20.33 32.62 3.25
C ALA A 2 19.13 31.95 2.55
N PHE A 3 18.00 31.88 3.27
CA PHE A 3 16.65 31.77 2.69
C PHE A 3 15.72 32.69 3.48
N ASP A 4 15.91 33.99 3.28
CA ASP A 4 14.85 34.96 3.50
C ASP A 4 14.22 35.28 2.15
N LYS A 5 12.88 35.38 2.16
CA LYS A 5 11.95 35.81 1.08
C LYS A 5 11.19 34.69 0.37
N ILE A 6 10.15 34.20 1.05
CA ILE A 6 8.86 33.99 0.38
C ILE A 6 7.88 34.99 1.00
N ASN A 7 7.33 35.88 0.18
CA ASN A 7 6.46 36.97 0.61
C ASN A 7 5.02 36.45 0.82
N PRO A 8 4.48 36.46 2.06
CA PRO A 8 3.15 35.93 2.36
C PRO A 8 1.99 36.71 1.73
N LYS A 9 2.24 37.87 1.10
CA LYS A 9 1.21 38.69 0.43
C LYS A 9 0.86 38.27 -1.00
N VAL A 10 1.56 37.28 -1.59
CA VAL A 10 1.24 36.79 -2.95
C VAL A 10 0.04 35.82 -2.96
N VAL A 11 -0.38 35.32 -1.80
CA VAL A 11 -1.41 34.27 -1.69
C VAL A 11 -2.85 34.82 -1.63
N SER A 12 -3.07 36.14 -1.49
CA SER A 12 -4.39 36.68 -1.12
C SER A 12 -5.27 37.24 -2.26
N LYS A 13 -4.96 37.00 -3.53
CA LYS A 13 -5.84 37.44 -4.64
C LYS A 13 -5.99 36.38 -5.70
N SER A 14 -7.02 35.53 -5.58
CA SER A 14 -7.85 34.98 -6.68
C SER A 14 -8.83 33.94 -6.13
N PHE A 15 -9.92 34.40 -5.52
CA PHE A 15 -11.10 33.58 -5.26
C PHE A 15 -12.22 34.07 -6.18
N ALA A 16 -12.46 33.36 -7.27
CA ALA A 16 -13.77 33.30 -7.92
C ALA A 16 -13.79 32.23 -9.02
N ILE A 17 -14.85 31.41 -8.98
CA ILE A 17 -15.43 30.58 -10.06
C ILE A 17 -14.73 29.26 -10.43
N GLY A 18 -15.39 28.15 -10.03
CA GLY A 18 -15.55 26.93 -10.83
C GLY A 18 -14.32 26.07 -11.14
N GLY A 19 -14.12 24.99 -10.37
CA GLY A 19 -13.25 23.86 -10.69
C GLY A 19 -11.76 24.17 -10.65
N ASN A 20 -11.10 23.97 -9.50
CA ASN A 20 -9.70 24.34 -9.36
C ASN A 20 -8.75 23.12 -9.38
N PRO A 21 -8.02 22.87 -10.48
CA PRO A 21 -6.91 21.91 -10.52
C PRO A 21 -5.77 22.27 -9.54
N LEU A 22 -5.71 23.49 -9.00
CA LEU A 22 -4.81 23.83 -7.88
C LEU A 22 -5.28 23.26 -6.54
N GLY A 23 -6.54 22.86 -6.37
CA GLY A 23 -7.00 22.16 -5.16
C GLY A 23 -6.33 20.79 -4.98
N LEU A 24 -6.05 20.11 -6.10
CA LEU A 24 -5.22 18.90 -6.14
C LEU A 24 -3.74 19.24 -5.92
N LEU A 25 -3.23 20.31 -6.54
CA LEU A 25 -1.83 20.73 -6.44
C LEU A 25 -1.45 21.25 -5.03
N VAL A 26 -2.37 21.88 -4.31
CA VAL A 26 -2.18 22.39 -2.94
C VAL A 26 -2.28 21.26 -1.92
N ALA A 27 -3.12 20.25 -2.14
CA ALA A 27 -3.14 19.03 -1.33
C ALA A 27 -1.86 18.20 -1.50
N GLN A 28 -1.39 18.04 -2.75
CA GLN A 28 -0.08 17.43 -3.05
C GLN A 28 1.06 18.19 -2.37
N ASN A 29 1.10 19.52 -2.46
CA ASN A 29 2.13 20.31 -1.77
C ASN A 29 2.09 20.17 -0.24
N PHE A 30 0.92 19.98 0.36
CA PHE A 30 0.77 19.83 1.81
C PHE A 30 1.18 18.44 2.31
N GLU A 31 0.77 17.39 1.60
CA GLU A 31 1.21 16.02 1.86
C GLU A 31 2.72 15.89 1.65
N ASP A 32 3.28 16.49 0.60
CA ASP A 32 4.72 16.47 0.34
C ASP A 32 5.52 17.28 1.38
N ILE A 33 4.96 18.38 1.91
CA ILE A 33 5.56 19.12 3.03
C ILE A 33 5.49 18.26 4.31
N LEU A 34 4.33 17.68 4.63
CA LEU A 34 4.20 16.79 5.77
C LEU A 34 5.15 15.59 5.66
N LEU A 35 5.25 14.95 4.50
CA LEU A 35 6.15 13.81 4.27
C LEU A 35 7.62 14.21 4.46
N ARG A 36 8.06 15.37 3.94
CA ARG A 36 9.42 15.88 4.18
C ARG A 36 9.69 16.23 5.64
N GLU A 37 8.73 16.79 6.34
CA GLU A 37 8.87 17.10 7.77
C GLU A 37 8.77 15.83 8.63
N LEU A 38 8.07 14.78 8.15
CA LEU A 38 8.00 13.46 8.80
C LEU A 38 9.37 12.75 8.75
N GLU A 39 10.14 12.87 7.67
CA GLU A 39 11.51 12.34 7.64
C GLU A 39 12.43 12.98 8.69
N GLN A 40 12.25 14.27 8.98
CA GLN A 40 13.00 14.96 10.06
C GLN A 40 12.51 14.53 11.44
N PHE A 41 11.20 14.36 11.59
CA PHE A 41 10.57 13.85 12.80
C PHE A 41 11.05 12.43 13.14
N GLU A 42 11.23 11.56 12.13
CA GLU A 42 11.77 10.21 12.29
C GLU A 42 13.18 10.19 12.87
N ARG A 43 14.05 11.12 12.42
CA ARG A 43 15.40 11.25 12.99
C ARG A 43 15.33 11.59 14.47
N LEU A 44 14.46 12.54 14.84
CA LEU A 44 14.28 12.95 16.23
C LEU A 44 13.73 11.82 17.12
N LEU A 45 12.86 10.96 16.59
CA LEU A 45 12.33 9.78 17.27
C LEU A 45 13.37 8.67 17.47
N SER A 46 14.36 8.57 16.58
CA SER A 46 15.42 7.55 16.67
C SER A 46 16.45 7.83 17.76
N GLU A 47 16.47 9.05 18.28
CA GLU A 47 17.41 9.50 19.31
C GLU A 47 16.82 9.33 20.73
N PRO A 48 17.55 8.71 21.68
CA PRO A 48 17.08 8.55 23.05
C PRO A 48 16.84 9.90 23.75
N ASN A 49 15.78 10.00 24.56
CA ASN A 49 15.49 11.14 25.45
C ASN A 49 15.20 12.50 24.76
N ASN A 50 14.66 12.48 23.54
CA ASN A 50 14.40 13.68 22.75
C ASN A 50 12.97 14.26 22.85
N LEU A 51 12.16 13.85 23.82
CA LEU A 51 10.75 14.25 23.93
C LEU A 51 10.51 15.76 23.84
N LYS A 52 11.38 16.58 24.44
CA LYS A 52 11.28 18.03 24.33
C LYS A 52 11.55 18.54 22.91
N GLN A 53 12.54 17.99 22.21
CA GLN A 53 12.85 18.37 20.83
C GLN A 53 11.74 17.95 19.86
N ILE A 54 11.16 16.78 20.13
CA ILE A 54 10.00 16.23 19.42
C ILE A 54 8.78 17.14 19.62
N ASP A 55 8.46 17.52 20.87
CA ASP A 55 7.35 18.43 21.19
C ASP A 55 7.54 19.82 20.55
N ASP A 56 8.74 20.38 20.66
CA ASP A 56 9.09 21.67 20.04
C ASP A 56 8.97 21.60 18.51
N PHE A 57 9.39 20.49 17.89
CA PHE A 57 9.25 20.25 16.46
C PHE A 57 7.77 20.17 16.05
N LEU A 58 6.97 19.38 16.75
CA LEU A 58 5.53 19.23 16.48
C LEU A 58 4.80 20.57 16.59
N LYS A 59 5.03 21.32 17.66
CA LYS A 59 4.42 22.64 17.89
C LYS A 59 4.82 23.67 16.85
N ARG A 60 6.07 23.63 16.40
CA ARG A 60 6.60 24.64 15.48
C ARG A 60 6.27 24.36 14.02
N TRP A 61 6.29 23.10 13.60
CA TRP A 61 6.30 22.74 12.18
C TRP A 61 5.07 21.95 11.74
N ILE A 62 4.52 21.07 12.59
CA ILE A 62 3.43 20.16 12.20
C ILE A 62 2.05 20.67 12.63
N LEU A 63 1.85 20.94 13.92
CA LEU A 63 0.56 21.33 14.50
C LEU A 63 -0.06 22.57 13.82
N PRO A 64 0.68 23.65 13.50
CA PRO A 64 0.11 24.81 12.82
C PRO A 64 -0.42 24.50 11.42
N GLN A 65 0.11 23.47 10.76
CA GLN A 65 -0.24 23.10 9.38
C GLN A 65 -1.55 22.31 9.33
N ILE A 66 -1.79 21.48 10.35
CA ILE A 66 -2.97 20.61 10.48
C ILE A 66 -4.10 21.18 11.35
N GLN A 67 -3.86 22.33 12.01
CA GLN A 67 -4.77 22.91 12.99
C GLN A 67 -6.20 23.03 12.46
N GLY A 68 -7.15 22.36 13.14
CA GLY A 68 -8.57 22.38 12.80
C GLY A 68 -8.95 21.66 11.50
N LYS A 69 -7.98 21.12 10.75
CA LYS A 69 -8.21 20.34 9.52
C LYS A 69 -8.30 18.85 9.79
N TYR A 70 -7.48 18.37 10.74
CA TYR A 70 -7.37 16.95 11.09
C TYR A 70 -7.43 16.76 12.61
N PRO A 71 -8.60 16.99 13.24
CA PRO A 71 -8.75 16.98 14.69
C PRO A 71 -8.26 15.71 15.40
N THR A 72 -8.35 14.55 14.76
CA THR A 72 -7.83 13.29 15.35
C THR A 72 -6.30 13.30 15.36
N ILE A 73 -5.68 13.57 14.22
CA ILE A 73 -4.22 13.63 14.08
C ILE A 73 -3.64 14.72 14.98
N GLU A 74 -4.28 15.88 15.04
CA GLU A 74 -3.85 17.00 15.89
C GLU A 74 -3.81 16.60 17.37
N ARG A 75 -4.84 15.91 17.86
CA ARG A 75 -4.94 15.50 19.25
C ARG A 75 -3.93 14.41 19.62
N ILE A 76 -3.71 13.46 18.74
CA ILE A 76 -2.68 12.43 18.89
C ILE A 76 -1.29 13.07 19.02
N LEU A 77 -0.94 13.95 18.08
CA LEU A 77 0.38 14.59 18.06
C LEU A 77 0.58 15.53 19.25
N ARG A 78 -0.46 16.27 19.68
CA ARG A 78 -0.38 17.10 20.89
C ARG A 78 -0.11 16.27 22.13
N ARG A 79 -0.89 15.21 22.35
CA ARG A 79 -0.73 14.38 23.56
C ARG A 79 0.62 13.68 23.56
N PHE A 80 1.07 13.18 22.41
CA PHE A 80 2.42 12.61 22.31
C PHE A 80 3.52 13.62 22.64
N GLY A 81 3.47 14.84 22.10
CA GLY A 81 4.46 15.88 22.44
C GLY A 81 4.51 16.18 23.95
N GLU A 82 3.36 16.14 24.62
CA GLU A 82 3.26 16.43 26.05
C GLU A 82 3.74 15.28 26.95
N THR A 83 3.42 14.04 26.60
CA THR A 83 3.60 12.89 27.52
C THR A 83 4.65 11.90 27.06
N GLY A 84 5.04 11.92 25.77
CA GLY A 84 5.78 10.84 25.13
C GLY A 84 4.99 9.52 25.05
N ASP A 85 3.70 9.54 25.41
CA ASP A 85 2.83 8.37 25.51
C ASP A 85 1.89 8.30 24.31
N TRP A 86 1.99 7.18 23.60
CA TRP A 86 1.24 6.89 22.39
C TRP A 86 -0.06 6.12 22.61
N THR A 87 -0.34 5.61 23.82
CA THR A 87 -1.51 4.74 24.10
C THR A 87 -2.87 5.35 23.75
N VAL A 88 -2.90 6.67 23.60
CA VAL A 88 -4.04 7.49 23.19
C VAL A 88 -4.33 7.37 21.71
N ALA A 89 -3.27 7.26 20.92
CA ALA A 89 -3.34 7.12 19.48
C ALA A 89 -4.21 5.91 19.13
N ASP A 90 -4.05 4.82 19.86
CA ASP A 90 -4.74 3.55 19.63
C ASP A 90 -6.24 3.75 19.73
N THR A 91 -6.72 4.32 20.84
CA THR A 91 -8.15 4.47 21.08
C THR A 91 -8.77 5.45 20.06
N GLU A 92 -8.08 6.54 19.73
CA GLU A 92 -8.61 7.54 18.80
C GLU A 92 -8.56 7.09 17.34
N ILE A 93 -7.48 6.43 16.91
CA ILE A 93 -7.35 5.82 15.58
C ILE A 93 -8.38 4.71 15.41
N ILE A 94 -8.50 3.81 16.40
CA ILE A 94 -9.51 2.74 16.38
C ILE A 94 -10.91 3.34 16.31
N ALA A 95 -11.20 4.38 17.10
CA ALA A 95 -12.50 5.05 17.04
C ALA A 95 -12.77 5.69 15.68
N LEU A 96 -11.77 6.32 15.05
CA LEU A 96 -11.89 6.89 13.71
C LEU A 96 -12.14 5.81 12.64
N LEU A 97 -11.35 4.73 12.67
CA LEU A 97 -11.49 3.61 11.73
C LEU A 97 -12.86 2.95 11.89
N ASN A 98 -13.32 2.72 13.11
CA ASN A 98 -14.66 2.17 13.40
C ASN A 98 -15.79 3.11 12.94
N LYS A 99 -15.62 4.43 13.09
CA LYS A 99 -16.59 5.41 12.58
C LYS A 99 -16.64 5.42 11.04
N GLY A 100 -15.53 5.07 10.37
CA GLY A 100 -15.49 4.84 8.94
C GLY A 100 -16.30 3.60 8.55
N VAL A 101 -16.04 2.48 9.23
CA VAL A 101 -16.73 1.20 9.00
C VAL A 101 -18.25 1.31 8.96
N ASP A 102 -18.87 2.02 9.91
CA ASP A 102 -20.33 2.14 9.96
C ASP A 102 -20.91 2.98 8.81
N ARG A 103 -20.10 3.88 8.23
CA ARG A 103 -20.52 4.77 7.14
C ARG A 103 -20.32 4.18 5.75
N TYR A 104 -19.31 3.33 5.55
CA TYR A 104 -18.88 2.90 4.22
C TYR A 104 -19.40 1.51 3.81
N ARG A 105 -20.59 1.09 4.27
CA ARG A 105 -21.22 -0.13 3.75
C ARG A 105 -21.62 0.06 2.27
N PHE A 106 -20.95 -0.61 1.34
CA PHE A 106 -21.34 -0.66 -0.09
C PHE A 106 -22.00 -2.02 -0.42
N ASP A 107 -22.07 -2.45 -1.68
CA ASP A 107 -22.60 -3.77 -2.09
C ASP A 107 -21.53 -4.51 -2.90
N SER A 108 -20.70 -5.34 -2.24
CA SER A 108 -19.67 -6.17 -2.90
C SER A 108 -20.22 -7.35 -3.68
N SER A 109 -21.52 -7.66 -3.57
CA SER A 109 -22.09 -8.80 -4.33
C SER A 109 -22.13 -8.55 -5.84
N ARG A 110 -21.77 -7.34 -6.29
CA ARG A 110 -21.93 -6.87 -7.67
C ARG A 110 -20.62 -6.56 -8.41
N VAL A 111 -19.47 -6.45 -7.74
CA VAL A 111 -18.18 -6.09 -8.35
C VAL A 111 -17.03 -6.68 -7.55
N ASP A 112 -16.00 -7.24 -8.22
CA ASP A 112 -14.72 -7.55 -7.57
C ASP A 112 -14.05 -6.24 -7.11
N GLY A 113 -13.58 -6.18 -5.86
CA GLY A 113 -12.99 -4.98 -5.25
C GLY A 113 -13.99 -3.93 -4.77
N SER A 114 -13.53 -2.68 -4.68
CA SER A 114 -14.26 -1.57 -4.07
C SER A 114 -15.26 -0.86 -5.01
N GLY A 115 -15.41 -1.32 -6.25
CA GLY A 115 -16.16 -0.62 -7.30
C GLY A 115 -15.35 0.48 -8.01
N PRO A 116 -15.99 1.42 -8.73
CA PRO A 116 -15.27 2.42 -9.52
C PRO A 116 -14.44 3.40 -8.69
N HIS A 117 -13.23 3.67 -9.16
CA HIS A 117 -12.32 4.66 -8.58
C HIS A 117 -12.90 6.09 -8.69
N GLY A 118 -12.76 6.87 -7.62
CA GLY A 118 -13.15 8.29 -7.63
C GLY A 118 -14.64 8.54 -7.85
N VAL A 119 -15.50 7.56 -7.59
CA VAL A 119 -16.96 7.67 -7.75
C VAL A 119 -17.59 8.73 -6.84
N ARG A 120 -16.93 9.11 -5.75
CA ARG A 120 -17.36 10.17 -4.84
C ARG A 120 -16.22 11.12 -4.48
N ALA A 121 -16.56 12.34 -4.10
CA ALA A 121 -15.58 13.27 -3.56
C ALA A 121 -15.10 12.82 -2.16
N PRO A 122 -13.83 13.10 -1.79
CA PRO A 122 -13.31 12.79 -0.47
C PRO A 122 -13.92 13.69 0.61
N ILE A 123 -14.29 13.10 1.74
CA ILE A 123 -14.69 13.81 2.97
C ILE A 123 -13.48 14.00 3.90
N PRO A 124 -13.55 14.87 4.92
CA PRO A 124 -12.43 15.10 5.84
C PRO A 124 -11.89 13.82 6.49
N GLU A 125 -12.76 12.89 6.88
CA GLU A 125 -12.34 11.62 7.47
C GLU A 125 -11.59 10.71 6.49
N ASP A 126 -11.91 10.71 5.19
CA ASP A 126 -11.13 9.93 4.23
C ASP A 126 -9.67 10.43 4.17
N ARG A 127 -9.50 11.76 4.28
CA ARG A 127 -8.17 12.39 4.27
C ARG A 127 -7.41 12.10 5.56
N GLU A 128 -8.08 12.09 6.72
CA GLU A 128 -7.46 11.65 7.98
C GLU A 128 -7.00 10.20 7.90
N ILE A 129 -7.86 9.32 7.39
CA ILE A 129 -7.57 7.89 7.25
C ILE A 129 -6.40 7.71 6.26
N HIS A 130 -6.44 8.36 5.09
CA HIS A 130 -5.37 8.31 4.11
C HIS A 130 -4.03 8.78 4.68
N LEU A 131 -4.01 9.90 5.42
CA LEU A 131 -2.80 10.40 6.08
C LEU A 131 -2.26 9.42 7.14
N ILE A 132 -3.15 8.80 7.92
CA ILE A 132 -2.76 7.76 8.89
C ILE A 132 -2.07 6.62 8.15
N PHE A 133 -2.71 6.05 7.12
CA PHE A 133 -2.15 4.93 6.35
C PHE A 133 -0.88 5.28 5.59
N ARG A 134 -0.75 6.51 5.06
CA ARG A 134 0.50 7.02 4.45
C ARG A 134 1.64 7.05 5.45
N GLY A 135 1.37 7.51 6.67
CA GLY A 135 2.33 7.48 7.77
C GLY A 135 2.75 6.06 8.13
N VAL A 136 1.81 5.11 8.15
CA VAL A 136 2.09 3.68 8.41
C VAL A 136 2.95 3.06 7.32
N ALA A 137 2.70 3.38 6.05
CA ALA A 137 3.29 2.70 4.91
C ALA A 137 4.69 3.22 4.51
N GLY A 138 5.09 4.45 4.86
CA GLY A 138 6.31 5.15 4.44
C GLY A 138 7.71 4.55 4.76
N GLY A 139 7.85 3.27 5.11
CA GLY A 139 9.10 2.53 4.88
C GLY A 139 10.06 2.31 6.06
N ALA A 140 9.98 3.10 7.14
CA ALA A 140 10.52 2.74 8.46
C ALA A 140 9.40 2.51 9.50
N ASN A 141 8.15 2.79 9.09
CA ASN A 141 7.06 3.11 9.99
C ASN A 141 5.96 2.05 10.18
N PHE A 142 6.06 0.87 9.56
CA PHE A 142 5.17 -0.22 9.96
C PHE A 142 5.58 -0.79 11.32
N ALA A 143 6.88 -0.86 11.61
CA ALA A 143 7.41 -1.17 12.93
C ALA A 143 7.16 -0.02 13.93
N TRP A 144 7.22 1.23 13.48
CA TRP A 144 6.86 2.41 14.27
C TRP A 144 5.37 2.43 14.62
N PHE A 145 4.47 2.30 13.64
CA PHE A 145 3.02 2.23 13.86
C PHE A 145 2.66 0.99 14.68
N ALA A 146 3.21 -0.20 14.38
CA ALA A 146 3.02 -1.39 15.21
C ALA A 146 3.46 -1.19 16.68
N ARG A 147 4.54 -0.43 16.92
CA ARG A 147 4.99 -0.01 18.26
C ARG A 147 4.12 1.09 18.86
N LEU A 148 3.60 1.99 18.02
CA LEU A 148 2.72 3.12 18.35
C LEU A 148 1.36 2.62 18.84
N VAL A 149 0.83 1.56 18.21
CA VAL A 149 -0.43 0.92 18.56
C VAL A 149 -0.33 -0.25 19.54
N GLY A 150 0.83 -0.44 20.17
CA GLY A 150 1.03 -1.41 21.25
C GLY A 150 1.14 -2.88 20.82
N LEU A 151 1.44 -3.16 19.55
CA LEU A 151 1.21 -4.46 18.92
C LEU A 151 2.45 -5.35 18.78
N GLY A 152 3.60 -4.93 19.35
CA GLY A 152 4.81 -5.75 19.46
C GLY A 152 5.91 -5.40 18.44
N ASN A 153 7.06 -6.09 18.54
CA ASN A 153 8.21 -5.92 17.66
C ASN A 153 7.99 -6.67 16.34
N PHE A 154 7.37 -6.02 15.37
CA PHE A 154 7.38 -6.50 13.98
C PHE A 154 8.58 -5.90 13.27
N GLU A 155 9.64 -6.70 13.13
CA GLU A 155 10.78 -6.31 12.32
C GLU A 155 10.37 -6.35 10.83
N ASN A 156 10.44 -5.18 10.18
CA ASN A 156 10.64 -4.99 8.74
C ASN A 156 9.68 -5.79 7.80
N LEU A 157 8.53 -5.19 7.44
CA LEU A 157 7.61 -5.69 6.39
C LEU A 157 7.71 -4.82 5.11
N PRO A 158 8.83 -4.87 4.38
CA PRO A 158 9.10 -3.95 3.28
C PRO A 158 8.15 -4.13 2.09
N ASN A 159 7.72 -5.36 1.78
CA ASN A 159 6.86 -5.60 0.64
C ASN A 159 5.41 -5.17 0.93
N ALA A 160 4.90 -5.47 2.12
CA ALA A 160 3.58 -5.00 2.55
C ALA A 160 3.52 -3.47 2.57
N SER A 161 4.56 -2.83 3.12
CA SER A 161 4.69 -1.37 3.15
C SER A 161 4.74 -0.79 1.74
N ARG A 162 5.51 -1.40 0.83
CA ARG A 162 5.59 -0.97 -0.57
C ARG A 162 4.24 -1.07 -1.28
N HIS A 163 3.52 -2.17 -1.08
CA HIS A 163 2.21 -2.39 -1.71
C HIS A 163 1.15 -1.43 -1.20
N MET A 164 1.13 -1.15 0.11
CA MET A 164 0.24 -0.16 0.70
C MET A 164 0.60 1.26 0.24
N ASN A 165 1.88 1.63 0.19
CA ASN A 165 2.29 2.93 -0.35
C ASN A 165 1.81 3.11 -1.78
N HIS A 166 2.04 2.10 -2.63
CA HIS A 166 1.64 2.14 -4.03
C HIS A 166 0.12 2.30 -4.19
N TYR A 167 -0.67 1.64 -3.33
CA TYR A 167 -2.11 1.83 -3.25
C TYR A 167 -2.47 3.30 -2.93
N LEU A 168 -1.86 3.86 -1.89
CA LEU A 168 -2.14 5.21 -1.38
C LEU A 168 -1.59 6.33 -2.27
N GLU A 169 -0.61 6.04 -3.12
CA GLU A 169 -0.13 6.94 -4.18
C GLU A 169 -1.18 7.16 -5.28
N ASN A 170 -2.24 6.35 -5.31
CA ASN A 170 -3.41 6.58 -6.13
C ASN A 170 -3.10 6.59 -7.64
N SER A 171 -2.11 5.82 -8.08
CA SER A 171 -1.68 5.79 -9.48
C SER A 171 -2.45 4.79 -10.35
N GLY A 172 -2.97 3.72 -9.71
CA GLY A 172 -3.58 2.56 -10.38
C GLY A 172 -2.62 1.77 -11.27
N GLN A 173 -1.35 2.14 -11.32
CA GLN A 173 -0.38 1.49 -12.19
C GLN A 173 -0.09 0.07 -11.69
N PRO A 174 0.15 -0.90 -12.58
CA PRO A 174 0.57 -2.22 -12.14
C PRO A 174 1.88 -2.17 -11.33
N LEU A 175 1.96 -2.96 -10.26
CA LEU A 175 3.16 -3.08 -9.44
C LEU A 175 3.86 -4.40 -9.74
N THR A 176 5.14 -4.33 -10.15
CA THR A 176 5.94 -5.52 -10.45
C THR A 176 6.69 -6.01 -9.22
N ILE A 177 6.50 -7.26 -8.81
CA ILE A 177 7.18 -7.89 -7.68
C ILE A 177 8.55 -8.48 -8.08
N ASP A 178 9.50 -8.48 -7.14
CA ASP A 178 10.76 -9.18 -7.30
C ASP A 178 10.56 -10.68 -7.07
N MET A 179 10.68 -11.47 -8.15
CA MET A 179 10.50 -12.92 -8.08
C MET A 179 11.58 -13.63 -7.26
N ASN A 180 12.79 -13.07 -7.13
CA ASN A 180 13.83 -13.67 -6.29
C ASN A 180 13.45 -13.59 -4.81
N GLU A 181 12.88 -12.46 -4.39
CA GLU A 181 12.36 -12.29 -3.03
C GLU A 181 11.07 -13.09 -2.82
N PHE A 182 10.16 -13.07 -3.79
CA PHE A 182 8.88 -13.79 -3.70
C PHE A 182 9.08 -15.31 -3.61
N MET A 183 10.05 -15.85 -4.34
CA MET A 183 10.42 -17.27 -4.29
C MET A 183 11.21 -17.68 -3.03
N LYS A 184 11.47 -16.76 -2.08
CA LYS A 184 11.90 -17.17 -0.74
C LYS A 184 10.76 -17.82 0.05
N VAL A 185 9.50 -17.52 -0.31
CA VAL A 185 8.32 -18.20 0.23
C VAL A 185 8.26 -19.63 -0.32
N SER A 186 8.24 -20.62 0.55
CA SER A 186 8.41 -22.04 0.19
C SER A 186 7.30 -22.57 -0.72
N SER A 187 6.04 -22.22 -0.47
CA SER A 187 4.89 -22.54 -1.33
C SER A 187 5.03 -21.94 -2.73
N VAL A 188 5.40 -20.66 -2.82
CA VAL A 188 5.65 -19.95 -4.09
C VAL A 188 6.75 -20.65 -4.88
N LYS A 189 7.91 -20.89 -4.26
CA LYS A 189 9.03 -21.58 -4.91
C LYS A 189 8.61 -22.91 -5.52
N LYS A 190 7.92 -23.73 -4.72
CA LYS A 190 7.42 -25.05 -5.13
C LYS A 190 6.46 -24.94 -6.32
N ASN A 191 5.60 -23.93 -6.36
CA ASN A 191 4.65 -23.71 -7.45
C ASN A 191 5.34 -23.27 -8.74
N VAL A 192 6.31 -22.35 -8.65
CA VAL A 192 7.12 -21.92 -9.79
C VAL A 192 7.93 -23.08 -10.36
N GLU A 193 8.62 -23.85 -9.50
CA GLU A 193 9.40 -25.02 -9.91
C GLU A 193 8.51 -26.08 -10.59
N LYS A 194 7.33 -26.38 -10.03
CA LYS A 194 6.36 -27.27 -10.66
C LYS A 194 5.89 -26.76 -12.03
N ALA A 195 5.63 -25.46 -12.15
CA ALA A 195 5.22 -24.86 -13.41
C ALA A 195 6.33 -24.97 -14.48
N VAL A 196 7.58 -24.75 -14.09
CA VAL A 196 8.75 -24.94 -14.98
C VAL A 196 8.88 -26.41 -15.39
N GLU A 197 8.79 -27.36 -14.46
CA GLU A 197 8.89 -28.78 -14.78
C GLU A 197 7.74 -29.29 -15.66
N GLU A 198 6.54 -28.75 -15.47
CA GLU A 198 5.40 -28.99 -16.37
C GLU A 198 5.69 -28.46 -17.77
N ALA A 199 6.15 -27.20 -17.89
CA ALA A 199 6.52 -26.58 -19.16
C ALA A 199 7.57 -27.40 -19.91
N LYS A 200 8.64 -27.82 -19.23
CA LYS A 200 9.71 -28.66 -19.81
C LYS A 200 9.17 -29.96 -20.41
N LYS A 201 8.27 -30.65 -19.69
CA LYS A 201 7.65 -31.89 -20.17
C LYS A 201 6.79 -31.65 -21.42
N ILE A 202 6.04 -30.55 -21.46
CA ILE A 202 5.22 -30.21 -22.63
C ILE A 202 6.10 -29.80 -23.82
N ILE A 203 7.12 -28.95 -23.63
CA ILE A 203 8.09 -28.58 -24.68
C ILE A 203 8.72 -29.84 -25.28
N ALA A 204 9.18 -30.77 -24.44
CA ALA A 204 9.81 -32.01 -24.91
C ALA A 204 8.86 -32.88 -25.75
N ARG A 205 7.55 -32.90 -25.42
CA ARG A 205 6.53 -33.58 -26.24
C ARG A 205 6.29 -32.83 -27.54
N SER A 206 6.08 -31.52 -27.49
CA SER A 206 5.85 -30.67 -28.67
C SER A 206 7.01 -30.73 -29.68
N ARG A 207 8.26 -30.82 -29.21
CA ARG A 207 9.45 -30.99 -30.06
C ARG A 207 9.50 -32.36 -30.75
N LYS A 208 8.93 -33.41 -30.17
CA LYS A 208 8.84 -34.73 -30.82
C LYS A 208 7.79 -34.72 -31.94
N ASP A 209 6.72 -33.95 -31.76
CA ASP A 209 5.65 -33.78 -32.73
C ASP A 209 5.91 -32.60 -33.69
N SER A 210 7.20 -32.33 -34.00
CA SER A 210 7.75 -31.10 -34.60
C SER A 210 7.12 -30.61 -35.90
N LYS A 211 6.32 -31.43 -36.59
CA LYS A 211 5.69 -31.11 -37.87
C LYS A 211 4.80 -29.85 -37.85
N ASN A 212 4.38 -29.39 -36.66
CA ASN A 212 3.47 -28.25 -36.50
C ASN A 212 4.06 -27.07 -35.70
N LEU A 213 5.34 -27.11 -35.29
CA LEU A 213 5.93 -26.00 -34.56
C LEU A 213 6.26 -24.84 -35.50
N ARG A 214 5.51 -23.76 -35.41
CA ARG A 214 5.78 -22.52 -36.15
C ARG A 214 6.58 -21.55 -35.27
N PRO A 215 7.51 -20.76 -35.86
CA PRO A 215 8.12 -19.65 -35.17
C PRO A 215 7.09 -18.78 -34.45
N ASN A 216 7.43 -18.31 -33.24
CA ASN A 216 6.58 -17.45 -32.40
C ASN A 216 5.28 -18.09 -31.89
N THR A 217 5.13 -19.43 -31.94
CA THR A 217 3.99 -20.11 -31.31
C THR A 217 4.29 -20.38 -29.85
N LEU A 218 3.70 -19.59 -28.95
CA LEU A 218 3.76 -19.86 -27.51
C LEU A 218 2.75 -20.93 -27.12
N ILE A 219 3.18 -21.85 -26.27
CA ILE A 219 2.31 -22.78 -25.54
C ILE A 219 2.18 -22.30 -24.10
N SER A 220 1.05 -22.59 -23.44
CA SER A 220 0.81 -22.16 -22.08
C SER A 220 0.18 -23.24 -21.22
N GLY A 221 0.51 -23.22 -19.93
CA GLY A 221 -0.19 -23.98 -18.90
C GLY A 221 -1.53 -23.36 -18.52
N VAL A 222 -2.37 -24.16 -17.86
CA VAL A 222 -3.62 -23.68 -17.26
C VAL A 222 -3.30 -22.78 -16.06
N ARG A 223 -4.06 -21.69 -15.91
CA ARG A 223 -3.97 -20.82 -14.73
C ARG A 223 -4.39 -21.57 -13.47
N LYS A 224 -3.55 -21.49 -12.45
CA LYS A 224 -3.75 -22.04 -11.11
C LYS A 224 -3.74 -20.90 -10.10
N SER A 225 -4.31 -21.15 -8.93
CA SER A 225 -4.26 -20.20 -7.81
C SER A 225 -3.70 -20.89 -6.58
N ASP A 226 -3.00 -20.14 -5.74
CA ASP A 226 -2.57 -20.58 -4.42
C ASP A 226 -2.51 -19.36 -3.49
N ARG A 227 -2.19 -19.59 -2.22
CA ARG A 227 -2.10 -18.56 -1.21
C ARG A 227 -0.86 -18.68 -0.35
N ILE A 228 -0.36 -17.52 0.06
CA ILE A 228 0.71 -17.39 1.03
C ILE A 228 0.10 -17.50 2.41
N ARG A 229 0.68 -18.34 3.27
CA ARG A 229 0.24 -18.42 4.66
C ARG A 229 1.10 -17.50 5.54
N LYS A 230 0.51 -16.98 6.62
CA LYS A 230 1.21 -16.08 7.55
C LYS A 230 2.48 -16.73 8.12
N GLU A 231 2.44 -18.04 8.35
CA GLU A 231 3.56 -18.81 8.90
C GLU A 231 4.72 -18.95 7.90
N GLU A 232 4.48 -18.76 6.60
CA GLU A 232 5.50 -18.82 5.55
C GLU A 232 6.16 -17.46 5.34
N SER A 233 5.37 -16.38 5.37
CA SER A 233 5.87 -15.00 5.30
C SER A 233 4.77 -14.02 5.70
N VAL A 234 4.95 -13.34 6.83
CA VAL A 234 4.04 -12.26 7.27
C VAL A 234 4.05 -11.10 6.27
N ASP A 235 5.21 -10.74 5.74
CA ASP A 235 5.38 -9.64 4.78
C ASP A 235 4.61 -9.91 3.48
N TRP A 236 4.87 -11.04 2.82
CA TRP A 236 4.19 -11.38 1.57
C TRP A 236 2.72 -11.76 1.77
N PHE A 237 2.34 -12.24 2.95
CA PHE A 237 0.94 -12.45 3.31
C PHE A 237 0.16 -11.14 3.25
N PHE A 238 0.69 -10.04 3.80
CA PHE A 238 0.02 -8.74 3.77
C PHE A 238 0.24 -7.97 2.46
N ALA A 239 1.29 -8.29 1.70
CA ALA A 239 1.55 -7.65 0.41
C ALA A 239 0.68 -8.20 -0.73
N VAL A 240 0.46 -9.52 -0.77
CA VAL A 240 -0.22 -10.22 -1.88
C VAL A 240 -1.29 -11.17 -1.36
N GLY A 241 -0.95 -12.02 -0.39
CA GLY A 241 -1.90 -13.01 0.15
C GLY A 241 -2.20 -14.13 -0.85
N ASP A 242 -3.26 -13.97 -1.65
CA ASP A 242 -3.65 -14.93 -2.69
C ASP A 242 -3.02 -14.54 -4.05
N TYR A 243 -2.70 -15.50 -4.91
CA TYR A 243 -2.14 -15.21 -6.23
C TYR A 243 -2.50 -16.27 -7.27
N SER A 244 -2.56 -15.84 -8.53
CA SER A 244 -2.66 -16.72 -9.70
C SER A 244 -1.30 -16.91 -10.36
N TYR A 245 -1.06 -18.11 -10.89
CA TYR A 245 0.15 -18.40 -11.66
C TYR A 245 -0.10 -19.33 -12.85
N TRP A 246 0.69 -19.17 -13.90
CA TRP A 246 0.73 -20.07 -15.05
C TRP A 246 2.08 -19.92 -15.76
N TRP A 247 2.42 -20.84 -16.66
CA TRP A 247 3.61 -20.73 -17.50
C TRP A 247 3.23 -20.47 -18.95
N GLN A 248 4.10 -19.77 -19.66
CA GLN A 248 4.13 -19.64 -21.11
C GLN A 248 5.51 -20.07 -21.59
N ALA A 249 5.59 -20.75 -22.73
CA ALA A 249 6.88 -21.18 -23.26
C ALA A 249 6.92 -21.15 -24.78
N ASP A 250 8.11 -20.87 -25.31
CA ASP A 250 8.43 -21.06 -26.70
C ASP A 250 9.08 -22.45 -26.86
N PRO A 251 8.42 -23.40 -27.54
CA PRO A 251 8.93 -24.76 -27.71
C PRO A 251 10.14 -24.83 -28.65
N LEU A 252 10.40 -23.84 -29.50
CA LEU A 252 11.58 -23.78 -30.35
C LEU A 252 12.80 -23.33 -29.55
N THR A 253 12.72 -22.18 -28.90
CA THR A 253 13.87 -21.61 -28.15
C THR A 253 14.12 -22.30 -26.81
N GLY A 254 13.09 -22.94 -26.26
CA GLY A 254 13.09 -23.53 -24.92
C GLY A 254 12.90 -22.51 -23.80
N GLU A 255 12.57 -21.26 -24.13
CA GLU A 255 12.32 -20.22 -23.14
C GLU A 255 10.99 -20.45 -22.43
N ILE A 256 11.00 -20.36 -21.11
CA ILE A 256 9.85 -20.54 -20.23
C ILE A 256 9.71 -19.28 -19.39
N THR A 257 8.50 -18.72 -19.35
CA THR A 257 8.14 -17.62 -18.44
C THR A 257 7.00 -18.09 -17.55
N VAL A 258 7.23 -18.11 -16.25
CA VAL A 258 6.18 -18.29 -15.23
C VAL A 258 5.64 -16.92 -14.85
N GLN A 259 4.35 -16.73 -15.07
CA GLN A 259 3.59 -15.52 -14.78
C GLN A 259 2.97 -15.65 -13.38
N ILE A 260 3.13 -14.64 -12.53
CA ILE A 260 2.37 -14.42 -11.30
C ILE A 260 1.46 -13.20 -11.50
N ARG A 261 0.19 -13.30 -11.14
CA ARG A 261 -0.75 -12.17 -11.14
C ARG A 261 -1.62 -12.19 -9.90
N ASP A 262 -1.94 -11.00 -9.44
CA ASP A 262 -2.96 -10.77 -8.42
C ASP A 262 -3.60 -9.39 -8.64
N GLN A 263 -4.75 -9.16 -8.00
CA GLN A 263 -5.43 -7.88 -7.94
C GLN A 263 -5.36 -7.36 -6.51
N TYR A 264 -4.63 -6.26 -6.30
CA TYR A 264 -4.59 -5.59 -5.00
C TYR A 264 -5.86 -4.76 -4.82
N ASN A 265 -6.90 -5.40 -4.29
CA ASN A 265 -8.24 -4.85 -4.11
C ASN A 265 -8.75 -5.02 -2.67
N TRP A 266 -9.82 -4.29 -2.34
CA TRP A 266 -10.45 -4.32 -1.01
C TRP A 266 -11.92 -4.72 -1.16
N ASP A 267 -12.26 -5.92 -0.68
CA ASP A 267 -13.61 -6.47 -0.85
C ASP A 267 -14.44 -6.29 0.44
N GLN A 268 -15.65 -5.75 0.33
CA GLN A 268 -16.52 -5.61 1.50
C GLN A 268 -16.86 -6.95 2.15
N GLY A 269 -16.98 -6.93 3.49
CA GLY A 269 -17.26 -8.10 4.32
C GLY A 269 -16.01 -8.87 4.70
N LYS A 270 -14.83 -8.45 4.24
CA LYS A 270 -13.54 -8.89 4.73
C LYS A 270 -13.02 -7.93 5.77
N ASP A 271 -12.30 -8.49 6.73
CA ASP A 271 -11.50 -7.73 7.66
C ASP A 271 -10.10 -8.30 7.71
N VAL A 272 -9.15 -7.39 7.86
CA VAL A 272 -7.78 -7.73 8.18
C VAL A 272 -7.51 -7.30 9.61
N ASN A 273 -7.20 -8.30 10.44
CA ASN A 273 -6.64 -8.03 11.75
C ASN A 273 -5.17 -7.70 11.56
N ILE A 274 -4.88 -6.41 11.49
CA ILE A 274 -3.52 -5.88 11.51
C ILE A 274 -3.19 -5.66 12.97
N LEU A 275 -2.51 -6.67 13.49
CA LEU A 275 -1.83 -6.61 14.77
C LEU A 275 -2.72 -6.39 16.00
N GLY A 276 -4.05 -6.55 15.94
CA GLY A 276 -4.96 -6.30 17.08
C GLY A 276 -5.97 -5.18 16.83
N ILE A 277 -5.77 -4.43 15.74
CA ILE A 277 -6.77 -3.54 15.17
C ILE A 277 -7.44 -4.29 14.01
N THR A 278 -8.74 -4.47 14.10
CA THR A 278 -9.56 -4.94 13.00
C THR A 278 -9.79 -3.79 12.04
N ILE A 279 -9.06 -3.78 10.92
CA ILE A 279 -9.30 -2.86 9.82
C ILE A 279 -10.20 -3.61 8.85
N LYS A 280 -11.41 -3.11 8.65
CA LYS A 280 -12.27 -3.69 7.62
C LYS A 280 -11.90 -3.13 6.26
N ASP A 281 -11.96 -3.99 5.25
CA ASP A 281 -11.61 -3.66 3.87
C ASP A 281 -12.42 -2.47 3.35
N GLU A 282 -13.65 -2.25 3.85
CA GLU A 282 -14.49 -1.11 3.47
C GLU A 282 -13.85 0.24 3.79
N VAL A 283 -13.01 0.33 4.82
CA VAL A 283 -12.31 1.56 5.16
C VAL A 283 -11.32 1.93 4.06
N LEU A 284 -10.53 0.97 3.61
CA LEU A 284 -9.55 1.20 2.54
C LEU A 284 -10.26 1.34 1.19
N GLY A 285 -11.25 0.48 0.89
CA GLY A 285 -12.08 0.64 -0.30
C GLY A 285 -12.80 1.99 -0.39
N SER A 286 -13.13 2.61 0.73
CA SER A 286 -13.68 3.97 0.73
C SER A 286 -12.69 5.02 0.20
N LEU A 287 -11.38 4.84 0.42
CA LEU A 287 -10.34 5.71 -0.14
C LEU A 287 -10.26 5.54 -1.66
N HIS A 288 -10.47 4.32 -2.16
CA HIS A 288 -10.60 4.04 -3.59
C HIS A 288 -11.75 4.81 -4.22
N GLN A 289 -12.94 4.69 -3.63
CA GLN A 289 -14.12 5.38 -4.10
C GLN A 289 -13.99 6.90 -3.97
N ALA A 290 -13.27 7.39 -2.97
CA ALA A 290 -12.98 8.82 -2.76
C ALA A 290 -11.91 9.39 -3.71
N GLY A 291 -11.25 8.54 -4.49
CA GLY A 291 -10.15 8.95 -5.37
C GLY A 291 -8.88 9.34 -4.62
N LEU A 292 -8.67 8.84 -3.40
CA LEU A 292 -7.47 9.09 -2.59
C LEU A 292 -6.47 7.93 -2.62
N ALA A 293 -6.92 6.74 -2.98
CA ALA A 293 -6.07 5.56 -3.20
C ALA A 293 -6.61 4.77 -4.40
N GLN A 294 -5.81 3.89 -5.02
CA GLN A 294 -6.26 3.19 -6.22
C GLN A 294 -5.83 1.72 -6.21
N GLU A 295 -6.80 0.81 -6.37
CA GLU A 295 -6.56 -0.62 -6.57
C GLU A 295 -5.77 -0.84 -7.87
N TYR A 296 -4.97 -1.89 -7.92
CA TYR A 296 -4.04 -2.12 -9.03
C TYR A 296 -3.74 -3.60 -9.25
N GLN A 297 -3.08 -3.89 -10.36
CA GLN A 297 -2.62 -5.25 -10.67
C GLN A 297 -1.22 -5.51 -10.14
N VAL A 298 -1.03 -6.63 -9.45
CA VAL A 298 0.29 -7.15 -9.08
C VAL A 298 0.79 -8.05 -10.21
N LYS A 299 2.06 -7.89 -10.61
CA LYS A 299 2.69 -8.67 -11.68
C LYS A 299 4.04 -9.24 -11.24
N GLY A 300 4.27 -10.53 -11.47
CA GLY A 300 5.59 -11.15 -11.36
C GLY A 300 5.89 -12.01 -12.58
N GLU A 301 7.17 -12.07 -12.97
CA GLU A 301 7.63 -12.91 -14.07
C GLU A 301 8.95 -13.60 -13.69
N TYR A 302 8.95 -14.93 -13.73
CA TYR A 302 10.16 -15.73 -13.57
C TYR A 302 10.51 -16.40 -14.89
N LYS A 303 11.74 -16.16 -15.38
CA LYS A 303 12.22 -16.71 -16.65
C LYS A 303 13.17 -17.87 -16.40
N SER A 304 13.02 -18.92 -17.20
CA SER A 304 13.88 -20.11 -17.22
C SER A 304 14.08 -20.56 -18.67
N ARG A 305 15.05 -21.45 -18.89
CA ARG A 305 15.31 -22.04 -20.20
C ARG A 305 15.70 -23.51 -20.04
N ILE A 306 15.25 -24.34 -20.97
CA ILE A 306 15.66 -25.75 -21.12
C ILE A 306 16.77 -25.91 -22.15
#